data_AF-A0A819IP17-F1
#
_entry.id   AF-A0A819IP17-F1
#
_cell.length_a   1.000
_cell.length_b   1.000
_cell.length_c   1.000
_cell.angle_alpha   90.00
_cell.angle_beta   90.00
_cell.angle_gamma   90.00
#
_symmetry.space_group_name_H-M   'P 1'
#
loop_
_entity.id
_entity.type
_entity.pdbx_description
1 polymer ?
#
loop_
_entity_poly.entity_id
_entity_poly.type
_entity_poly.pdbx_seq_one_letter_code
_entity_poly.pdbx_strand_id
1 'polypeptide(L)'
;MCTYHGILEEYPLISIDSFESYNYTSTMFFITHIHMDHLVGLERPEFGKYVAKINAPIYMSDISKQLLSTMAPYRHLVPYFKSVPIDQPFTLTIQSIDPVQAKKKEGGDTESLKNTLSSHTPHVGETIVVTCFGSGHCPGSVMVWIEGEHGNVLFTGDFRLYHGQAKRLTHLHRRRTDNDDNYLFKPIDNIYIDMTFFRPEILHIPTREISCEALILWIRSLLSDKSNVNFHFKQSARVGYEQIFRALYDSLGMRVHVEQSQYEFFACLPIIQECLTTDPISTRLHACRTASSNYTQPCSIFRNCDKPIRILLSIMWFTEQIAASKLVFFLLFIVII
;
A
#
# COMPACT_ATOMS: atom_id res chain seq x y z
N MET A 1 -8.40 9.28 -8.49
CA MET A 1 -7.29 9.50 -9.44
C MET A 1 -6.29 10.35 -8.68
N CYS A 2 -5.11 9.81 -8.38
CA CYS A 2 -4.07 10.57 -7.69
C CYS A 2 -3.62 11.72 -8.62
N THR A 3 -3.66 12.95 -8.13
CA THR A 3 -3.22 14.14 -8.89
C THR A 3 -1.74 14.46 -8.66
N TYR A 4 -1.07 13.69 -7.80
CA TYR A 4 0.33 13.86 -7.49
C TYR A 4 1.21 13.16 -8.52
N HIS A 5 2.25 13.85 -9.00
CA HIS A 5 3.14 13.39 -10.07
C HIS A 5 4.45 12.78 -9.54
N GLY A 6 4.50 12.41 -8.27
CA GLY A 6 5.65 11.73 -7.67
C GLY A 6 6.75 12.63 -7.14
N ILE A 7 6.94 13.83 -7.70
CA ILE A 7 8.03 14.75 -7.32
C ILE A 7 7.61 15.59 -6.11
N LEU A 8 8.43 15.56 -5.05
CA LEU A 8 8.25 16.44 -3.88
C LEU A 8 8.68 17.87 -4.24
N GLU A 9 7.91 18.86 -3.82
CA GLU A 9 8.20 20.27 -4.16
C GLU A 9 9.46 20.76 -3.44
N GLU A 10 9.66 20.32 -2.20
CA GLU A 10 10.80 20.66 -1.34
C GLU A 10 12.07 19.89 -1.75
N TYR A 11 11.87 18.69 -2.31
CA TYR A 11 12.94 17.78 -2.69
C TYR A 11 12.76 17.25 -4.11
N PRO A 12 12.92 18.10 -5.15
CA PRO A 12 12.60 17.74 -6.54
C PRO A 12 13.45 16.62 -7.14
N LEU A 13 14.55 16.24 -6.48
CA LEU A 13 15.40 15.11 -6.85
C LEU A 13 14.89 13.77 -6.27
N ILE A 14 13.77 13.78 -5.54
CA ILE A 14 13.14 12.60 -4.96
C ILE A 14 11.77 12.40 -5.62
N SER A 15 11.54 11.20 -6.15
CA SER A 15 10.23 10.77 -6.63
C SER A 15 9.66 9.65 -5.76
N ILE A 16 8.37 9.71 -5.42
CA ILE A 16 7.65 8.71 -4.64
C ILE A 16 6.44 8.21 -5.44
N ASP A 17 6.28 6.90 -5.61
CA ASP A 17 5.14 6.23 -6.25
C ASP A 17 4.83 6.63 -7.71
N SER A 18 5.74 7.31 -8.39
CA SER A 18 5.66 7.58 -9.84
C SER A 18 7.02 7.41 -10.50
N PHE A 19 7.03 6.71 -11.63
CA PHE A 19 8.24 6.34 -12.38
C PHE A 19 8.08 6.69 -13.87
N GLU A 20 7.30 7.71 -14.14
CA GLU A 20 7.02 8.22 -15.47
C GLU A 20 8.20 8.98 -16.06
N SER A 21 8.18 9.22 -17.37
CA SER A 21 9.32 9.88 -18.07
C SER A 21 9.66 11.27 -17.54
N TYR A 22 8.69 11.99 -16.95
CA TYR A 22 8.93 13.29 -16.32
C TYR A 22 9.61 13.16 -14.94
N ASN A 23 9.60 11.98 -14.32
CA ASN A 23 10.35 11.68 -13.09
C ASN A 23 11.84 11.39 -13.35
N TYR A 24 12.30 11.36 -14.62
CA TYR A 24 13.71 11.10 -15.00
C TYR A 24 14.63 12.29 -14.72
N THR A 25 14.22 13.17 -13.81
CA THR A 25 15.01 14.22 -13.17
C THR A 25 15.38 13.83 -11.74
N SER A 26 14.68 12.88 -11.12
CA SER A 26 14.94 12.42 -9.77
C SER A 26 16.10 11.43 -9.73
N THR A 27 16.98 11.58 -8.74
CA THR A 27 18.13 10.68 -8.54
C THR A 27 17.87 9.64 -7.46
N MET A 28 16.71 9.72 -6.80
CA MET A 28 16.27 8.85 -5.73
C MET A 28 14.78 8.58 -5.85
N PHE A 29 14.39 7.33 -5.60
CA PHE A 29 13.02 6.88 -5.75
C PHE A 29 12.52 6.16 -4.50
N PHE A 30 11.24 6.31 -4.18
CA PHE A 30 10.56 5.55 -3.12
C PHE A 30 9.31 4.86 -3.67
N ILE A 31 9.05 3.66 -3.14
CA ILE A 31 7.78 2.95 -3.30
C ILE A 31 7.17 2.79 -1.91
N THR A 32 6.02 3.43 -1.67
CA THR A 32 5.30 3.32 -0.41
C THR A 32 4.68 1.95 -0.26
N HIS A 33 4.12 1.38 -1.32
CA HIS A 33 3.50 0.05 -1.35
C HIS A 33 3.31 -0.47 -2.77
N ILE A 34 2.87 -1.73 -2.91
CA ILE A 34 2.88 -2.47 -4.19
C ILE A 34 1.48 -2.60 -4.84
N HIS A 35 0.69 -1.52 -4.85
CA HIS A 35 -0.50 -1.42 -5.70
C HIS A 35 -0.16 -0.80 -7.05
N MET A 36 -0.87 -1.22 -8.11
CA MET A 36 -0.45 -0.95 -9.50
C MET A 36 -0.49 0.54 -9.85
N ASP A 37 -1.41 1.29 -9.25
CA ASP A 37 -1.54 2.73 -9.39
C ASP A 37 -0.40 3.53 -8.73
N HIS A 38 0.42 2.89 -7.89
CA HIS A 38 1.63 3.47 -7.29
C HIS A 38 2.93 2.94 -7.93
N LEU A 39 2.83 2.06 -8.93
CA LEU A 39 3.97 1.51 -9.67
C LEU A 39 4.00 1.95 -11.13
N VAL A 40 3.25 2.99 -11.47
CA VAL A 40 3.06 3.44 -12.86
C VAL A 40 4.41 3.87 -13.45
N GLY A 41 4.82 3.19 -14.53
CA GLY A 41 6.07 3.44 -15.24
C GLY A 41 7.23 2.58 -14.77
N LEU A 42 7.10 1.88 -13.63
CA LEU A 42 8.18 1.10 -13.03
C LEU A 42 8.60 -0.08 -13.92
N GLU A 43 7.66 -0.66 -14.67
CA GLU A 43 7.90 -1.78 -15.58
C GLU A 43 8.63 -1.37 -16.87
N ARG A 44 8.77 -0.07 -17.14
CA ARG A 44 9.24 0.42 -18.43
C ARG A 44 10.75 0.21 -18.58
N PRO A 45 11.21 -0.38 -19.70
CA PRO A 45 12.63 -0.53 -19.97
C PRO A 45 13.42 0.79 -19.95
N GLU A 46 12.79 1.91 -20.31
CA GLU A 46 13.39 3.24 -20.27
C GLU A 46 13.72 3.66 -18.84
N PHE A 47 12.83 3.40 -17.88
CA PHE A 47 13.06 3.69 -16.48
C PHE A 47 14.21 2.83 -15.95
N GLY A 48 14.22 1.53 -16.27
CA GLY A 48 15.32 0.63 -15.94
C GLY A 48 16.68 1.08 -16.48
N LYS A 49 16.73 1.56 -17.74
CA LYS A 49 17.95 2.14 -18.33
C LYS A 49 18.40 3.42 -17.62
N TYR A 50 17.45 4.28 -17.25
CA TYR A 50 17.73 5.51 -16.52
C TYR A 50 18.34 5.20 -15.15
N VAL A 51 17.65 4.38 -14.36
CA VAL A 51 18.10 3.93 -13.03
C VAL A 51 19.48 3.28 -13.11
N ALA A 52 19.70 2.41 -14.11
CA ALA A 52 21.00 1.77 -14.31
C ALA A 52 22.12 2.75 -14.67
N LYS A 53 21.81 3.76 -15.49
CA LYS A 53 22.78 4.77 -15.92
C LYS A 53 23.32 5.59 -14.75
N ILE A 54 22.43 6.02 -13.85
CA ILE A 54 22.80 6.88 -12.72
C ILE A 54 22.95 6.12 -11.40
N ASN A 55 22.79 4.79 -11.43
CA ASN A 55 22.78 3.91 -10.26
C ASN A 55 21.80 4.38 -9.16
N ALA A 56 20.61 4.84 -9.56
CA ALA A 56 19.64 5.42 -8.63
C ALA A 56 19.07 4.35 -7.69
N PRO A 57 19.03 4.57 -6.36
CA PRO A 57 18.35 3.68 -5.44
C PRO A 57 16.83 3.83 -5.53
N ILE A 58 16.14 2.69 -5.38
CA ILE A 58 14.68 2.64 -5.21
C ILE A 58 14.39 2.07 -3.82
N TYR A 59 14.01 2.95 -2.91
CA TYR A 59 13.76 2.66 -1.50
C TYR A 59 12.34 2.15 -1.27
N MET A 60 12.19 1.11 -0.44
CA MET A 60 10.90 0.56 -0.04
C MET A 60 11.05 -0.23 1.25
N SER A 61 9.94 -0.64 1.87
CA SER A 61 10.02 -1.58 3.00
C SER A 61 10.62 -2.91 2.57
N ASP A 62 11.19 -3.65 3.52
CA ASP A 62 11.77 -4.96 3.23
C ASP A 62 10.74 -5.95 2.67
N ILE A 63 9.50 -5.91 3.20
CA ILE A 63 8.38 -6.71 2.71
C ILE A 63 8.08 -6.37 1.24
N SER A 64 7.93 -5.07 0.91
CA SER A 64 7.67 -4.65 -0.47
C SER A 64 8.79 -5.09 -1.40
N LYS A 65 10.06 -4.98 -0.98
CA LYS A 65 11.22 -5.45 -1.76
C LYS A 65 11.14 -6.94 -2.03
N GLN A 66 10.89 -7.76 -1.01
CA GLN A 66 10.82 -9.22 -1.17
C GLN A 66 9.68 -9.62 -2.12
N LEU A 67 8.48 -9.06 -1.93
CA LEU A 67 7.32 -9.31 -2.79
C LEU A 67 7.57 -8.86 -4.24
N LEU A 68 8.01 -7.63 -4.43
CA LEU A 68 8.24 -7.03 -5.76
C LEU A 68 9.34 -7.75 -6.54
N SER A 69 10.37 -8.28 -5.84
CA SER A 69 11.47 -9.04 -6.47
C SER A 69 11.03 -10.37 -7.09
N THR A 70 9.88 -10.92 -6.67
CA THR A 70 9.30 -12.14 -7.27
C THR A 70 8.52 -11.85 -8.56
N MET A 71 8.25 -10.58 -8.86
CA MET A 71 7.42 -10.20 -9.99
C MET A 71 8.26 -10.02 -11.26
N ALA A 72 7.97 -10.83 -12.29
CA ALA A 72 8.70 -10.84 -13.55
C ALA A 72 8.91 -9.46 -14.21
N PRO A 73 7.91 -8.54 -14.25
CA PRO A 73 8.09 -7.22 -14.87
C PRO A 73 9.21 -6.38 -14.23
N TYR A 74 9.50 -6.55 -12.94
CA TYR A 74 10.40 -5.68 -12.18
C TYR A 74 11.76 -6.31 -11.90
N ARG A 75 12.02 -7.53 -12.39
CA ARG A 75 13.27 -8.26 -12.13
C ARG A 75 14.53 -7.47 -12.54
N HIS A 76 14.41 -6.64 -13.58
CA HIS A 76 15.50 -5.79 -14.07
C HIS A 76 15.91 -4.67 -13.10
N LEU A 77 15.07 -4.35 -12.11
CA LEU A 77 15.33 -3.31 -11.11
C LEU A 77 15.85 -3.85 -9.77
N VAL A 78 15.83 -5.16 -9.56
CA VAL A 78 16.23 -5.81 -8.29
C VAL A 78 17.59 -5.33 -7.75
N PRO A 79 18.64 -5.13 -8.57
CA PRO A 79 19.93 -4.60 -8.08
C PRO A 79 19.83 -3.21 -7.40
N TYR A 80 18.82 -2.42 -7.77
CA TYR A 80 18.61 -1.05 -7.31
C TYR A 80 17.63 -0.95 -6.13
N PHE A 81 16.93 -2.04 -5.79
CA PHE A 81 16.00 -2.07 -4.65
C PHE A 81 16.74 -2.03 -3.31
N LYS A 82 16.41 -1.02 -2.49
CA LYS A 82 16.96 -0.81 -1.14
C LYS A 82 15.85 -0.92 -0.10
N SER A 83 16.06 -1.77 0.90
CA SER A 83 15.16 -1.85 2.05
C SER A 83 15.42 -0.67 2.97
N VAL A 84 14.36 -0.06 3.49
CA VAL A 84 14.43 0.97 4.54
C VAL A 84 14.08 0.36 5.89
N PRO A 85 14.70 0.82 6.99
CA PRO A 85 14.26 0.43 8.33
C PRO A 85 12.92 1.11 8.65
N ILE A 86 12.06 0.40 9.40
CA ILE A 86 10.78 0.93 9.88
C ILE A 86 10.98 1.53 11.26
N ASP A 87 10.38 2.69 11.50
CA ASP A 87 10.43 3.45 12.74
C ASP A 87 11.85 3.76 13.22
N GLN A 88 12.79 3.90 12.27
CA GLN A 88 14.17 4.31 12.55
C GLN A 88 14.63 5.35 11.54
N PRO A 89 15.22 6.48 11.99
CA PRO A 89 15.76 7.48 11.09
C PRO A 89 17.04 6.98 10.42
N PHE A 90 17.20 7.31 9.14
CA PHE A 90 18.42 7.06 8.38
C PHE A 90 18.74 8.26 7.49
N THR A 91 20.03 8.53 7.30
CA THR A 91 20.48 9.67 6.50
C THR A 91 20.70 9.26 5.05
N LEU A 92 20.18 10.06 4.14
CA LEU A 92 20.43 9.95 2.71
C LEU A 92 21.16 11.20 2.22
N THR A 93 22.12 10.99 1.32
CA THR A 93 22.82 12.09 0.64
C THR A 93 22.27 12.22 -0.77
N ILE A 94 21.87 13.42 -1.15
CA ILE A 94 21.38 13.72 -2.49
C ILE A 94 22.55 13.60 -3.48
N GLN A 95 22.50 12.56 -4.31
CA GLN A 95 23.55 12.26 -5.28
C GLN A 95 23.27 12.95 -6.62
N SER A 96 24.29 13.66 -7.12
CA SER A 96 24.47 14.17 -8.50
C SER A 96 23.54 15.27 -9.03
N ILE A 97 24.16 16.26 -9.68
CA ILE A 97 23.56 17.07 -10.76
C ILE A 97 24.25 16.59 -12.04
N ASP A 98 23.65 15.61 -12.72
CA ASP A 98 23.81 15.52 -14.16
C ASP A 98 22.43 15.20 -14.75
N PRO A 99 21.66 16.23 -15.14
CA PRO A 99 20.37 16.05 -15.79
C PRO A 99 20.67 15.49 -17.17
N VAL A 100 20.75 14.16 -17.28
CA VAL A 100 20.77 13.47 -18.57
C VAL A 100 19.46 13.78 -19.26
N GLN A 101 19.49 14.84 -20.05
CA GLN A 101 18.56 15.19 -21.11
C GLN A 101 17.10 14.88 -20.76
N ALA A 102 16.50 15.72 -19.91
CA ALA A 102 15.09 16.04 -20.11
C ALA A 102 14.99 16.63 -21.53
N LYS A 103 14.80 15.77 -22.53
CA LYS A 103 14.51 16.19 -23.90
C LYS A 103 13.36 17.17 -23.80
N LYS A 104 13.59 18.40 -24.23
CA LYS A 104 12.56 19.39 -24.54
C LYS A 104 11.45 18.68 -25.31
N LYS A 105 10.36 18.30 -24.62
CA LYS A 105 9.07 18.15 -25.25
C LYS A 105 8.39 19.49 -25.06
N GLU A 106 8.50 20.32 -26.09
CA GLU A 106 7.63 21.47 -26.26
C GLU A 106 6.18 20.96 -26.22
N GLY A 107 5.39 21.41 -25.25
CA GLY A 107 3.96 21.11 -25.18
C GLY A 107 3.38 20.73 -23.81
N GLY A 108 4.19 20.64 -22.74
CA GLY A 108 3.70 20.51 -21.36
C GLY A 108 4.08 21.71 -20.52
N ASP A 109 3.29 22.01 -19.49
CA ASP A 109 3.36 23.17 -18.58
C ASP A 109 4.72 23.26 -17.83
N THR A 110 5.76 23.63 -18.59
CA THR A 110 7.18 23.55 -18.21
C THR A 110 7.67 24.80 -17.48
N GLU A 111 6.86 25.86 -17.43
CA GLU A 111 7.17 27.04 -16.63
C GLU A 111 6.92 26.79 -15.14
N SER A 112 5.87 26.06 -14.78
CA SER A 112 5.59 25.65 -13.40
C SER A 112 6.75 24.84 -12.81
N LEU A 113 7.18 23.76 -13.48
CA LEU A 113 8.32 22.94 -13.02
C LEU A 113 9.63 23.73 -12.91
N LYS A 114 9.92 24.65 -13.83
CA LYS A 114 11.16 25.46 -13.79
C LYS A 114 11.17 26.46 -12.63
N ASN A 115 10.02 27.05 -12.30
CA ASN A 115 9.91 27.98 -11.18
C ASN A 115 9.97 27.25 -9.82
N THR A 116 9.41 26.03 -9.72
CA THR A 116 9.55 25.20 -8.52
C THR A 116 10.98 24.69 -8.35
N LEU A 117 11.61 24.20 -9.43
CA LEU A 117 13.01 23.74 -9.41
C LEU A 117 14.01 24.84 -9.02
N SER A 118 13.77 26.11 -9.39
CA SER A 118 14.74 27.20 -9.16
C SER A 118 14.72 27.79 -7.74
N SER A 119 13.68 27.51 -6.93
CA SER A 119 13.58 28.02 -5.56
C SER A 119 14.01 27.01 -4.49
N HIS A 120 13.93 25.71 -4.76
CA HIS A 120 14.22 24.63 -3.80
C HIS A 120 15.18 23.57 -4.37
N THR A 121 16.04 23.91 -5.35
CA THR A 121 17.02 22.93 -5.86
C THR A 121 17.97 22.50 -4.74
N PRO A 122 17.91 21.24 -4.27
CA PRO A 122 18.80 20.77 -3.23
C PRO A 122 20.23 20.77 -3.76
N HIS A 123 21.19 21.08 -2.90
CA HIS A 123 22.60 21.06 -3.30
C HIS A 123 23.09 19.60 -3.37
N VAL A 124 23.93 19.28 -4.36
CA VAL A 124 24.57 17.95 -4.40
C VAL A 124 25.41 17.77 -3.15
N GLY A 125 25.26 16.62 -2.51
CA GLY A 125 25.91 16.35 -1.22
C GLY A 125 25.09 16.81 -0.01
N GLU A 126 23.95 17.48 -0.21
CA GLU A 126 23.00 17.78 0.86
C GLU A 126 22.50 16.47 1.48
N THR A 127 22.38 16.45 2.80
CA THR A 127 21.86 15.31 3.54
C THR A 127 20.47 15.57 4.06
N ILE A 128 19.60 14.59 3.88
CA ILE A 128 18.27 14.53 4.47
C ILE A 128 18.19 13.37 5.46
N VAL A 129 17.34 13.50 6.47
CA VAL A 129 17.01 12.42 7.39
C VAL A 129 15.63 11.89 6.99
N VAL A 130 15.55 10.59 6.73
CA VAL A 130 14.32 9.91 6.36
C VAL A 130 13.91 8.95 7.48
N THR A 131 12.63 8.93 7.83
CA THR A 131 12.03 7.91 8.70
C THR A 131 10.82 7.32 8.00
N CYS A 132 10.75 6.00 7.89
CA CYS A 132 9.58 5.32 7.32
C CYS A 132 8.73 4.71 8.43
N PHE A 133 7.41 4.95 8.39
CA PHE A 133 6.45 4.40 9.36
C PHE A 133 5.52 3.42 8.66
N GLY A 134 5.01 2.41 9.36
CA GLY A 134 3.93 1.58 8.80
C GLY A 134 2.67 2.42 8.52
N SER A 135 2.19 2.44 7.26
CA SER A 135 0.96 3.18 6.91
C SER A 135 -0.32 2.42 7.25
N GLY A 136 -0.18 1.13 7.50
CA GLY A 136 -1.29 0.23 7.85
C GLY A 136 -2.22 -0.08 6.69
N HIS A 137 -1.91 0.27 5.44
CA HIS A 137 -2.74 0.01 4.25
C HIS A 137 -2.70 -1.46 3.80
N CYS A 138 -1.50 -1.99 3.54
CA CYS A 138 -1.28 -3.37 3.12
C CYS A 138 0.10 -3.88 3.60
N PRO A 139 0.44 -5.18 3.48
CA PRO A 139 1.75 -5.68 3.88
C PRO A 139 2.90 -4.90 3.22
N GLY A 140 3.79 -4.36 4.06
CA GLY A 140 4.92 -3.56 3.60
C GLY A 140 4.61 -2.10 3.26
N SER A 141 3.37 -1.63 3.47
CA SER A 141 3.02 -0.24 3.16
C SER A 141 3.62 0.75 4.17
N VAL A 142 4.20 1.84 3.68
CA VAL A 142 4.87 2.85 4.52
C VAL A 142 4.45 4.28 4.22
N MET A 143 4.47 5.12 5.25
CA MET A 143 4.57 6.57 5.15
C MET A 143 6.06 6.96 5.17
N VAL A 144 6.43 8.03 4.50
CA VAL A 144 7.80 8.55 4.41
C VAL A 144 7.85 9.94 5.02
N TRP A 145 8.66 10.11 6.05
CA TRP A 145 8.92 11.40 6.70
C TRP A 145 10.34 11.85 6.39
N ILE A 146 10.49 13.07 5.88
CA ILE A 146 11.75 13.64 5.44
C ILE A 146 12.01 14.93 6.22
N GLU A 147 13.22 15.06 6.77
CA GLU A 147 13.71 16.26 7.45
C GLU A 147 15.00 16.72 6.76
N GLY A 148 15.11 18.01 6.43
CA GLY A 148 16.29 18.61 5.82
C GLY A 148 16.19 20.13 5.69
N GLU A 149 17.07 20.75 4.91
CA GLU A 149 17.18 22.22 4.84
C GLU A 149 15.99 22.90 4.14
N HIS A 150 15.30 22.19 3.25
CA HIS A 150 14.14 22.70 2.48
C HIS A 150 12.78 22.42 3.12
N GLY A 151 12.75 21.97 4.38
CA GLY A 151 11.51 21.76 5.14
C GLY A 151 11.25 20.30 5.51
N ASN A 152 10.32 20.11 6.44
CA ASN A 152 9.90 18.80 6.92
C ASN A 152 8.63 18.35 6.19
N VAL A 153 8.71 17.18 5.55
CA VAL A 153 7.67 16.69 4.65
C VAL A 153 7.19 15.31 5.09
N LEU A 154 5.87 15.14 5.16
CA LEU A 154 5.23 13.83 5.35
C LEU A 154 4.53 13.39 4.07
N PHE A 155 4.98 12.30 3.49
CA PHE A 155 4.28 11.59 2.42
C PHE A 155 3.61 10.35 2.97
N THR A 156 2.28 10.28 2.94
CA THR A 156 1.57 9.16 3.58
C THR A 156 1.55 7.90 2.73
N GLY A 157 1.67 8.02 1.41
CA GLY A 157 1.14 7.01 0.49
C GLY A 157 -0.33 6.73 0.82
N ASP A 158 -0.80 5.55 0.43
CA ASP A 158 -2.07 5.06 0.97
C ASP A 158 -1.89 4.66 2.43
N PHE A 159 -2.78 5.14 3.29
CA PHE A 159 -2.70 4.88 4.71
C PHE A 159 -4.07 4.66 5.34
N ARG A 160 -4.07 3.95 6.46
CA ARG A 160 -5.26 3.83 7.30
C ARG A 160 -4.85 3.67 8.75
N LEU A 161 -4.86 4.80 9.45
CA LEU A 161 -4.58 4.89 10.88
C LEU A 161 -5.87 4.99 11.69
N TYR A 162 -5.87 4.41 12.89
CA TYR A 162 -6.95 4.59 13.86
C TYR A 162 -6.78 5.88 14.65
N HIS A 163 -7.87 6.38 15.23
CA HIS A 163 -7.83 7.56 16.09
C HIS A 163 -6.79 7.41 17.21
N GLY A 164 -5.88 8.38 17.30
CA GLY A 164 -4.78 8.39 18.26
C GLY A 164 -3.53 7.59 17.85
N GLN A 165 -3.56 6.81 16.77
CA GLN A 165 -2.39 6.04 16.31
C GLN A 165 -1.24 6.93 15.82
N ALA A 166 -1.56 8.11 15.26
CA ALA A 166 -0.54 9.10 14.86
C ALA A 166 0.35 9.53 16.04
N LYS A 167 -0.17 9.52 17.28
CA LYS A 167 0.62 9.83 18.50
C LYS A 167 1.72 8.80 18.78
N ARG A 168 1.64 7.60 18.18
CA ARG A 168 2.65 6.55 18.31
C ARG A 168 3.79 6.70 17.30
N LEU A 169 3.67 7.61 16.34
CA LEU A 169 4.74 7.93 15.38
C LEU A 169 5.77 8.83 16.07
N THR A 170 6.54 8.27 17.00
CA THR A 170 7.39 9.01 17.94
C THR A 170 8.38 9.93 17.24
N HIS A 171 8.89 9.57 16.07
CA HIS A 171 9.81 10.42 15.28
C HIS A 171 9.15 11.66 14.66
N LEU A 172 7.81 11.73 14.59
CA LEU A 172 7.09 12.95 14.28
C LEU A 172 6.97 13.90 15.48
N HIS A 173 7.45 13.50 16.65
CA HIS A 173 7.34 14.30 17.86
C HIS A 173 8.69 14.91 18.24
N ARG A 174 8.62 16.05 18.93
CA ARG A 174 9.73 16.72 19.61
C ARG A 174 9.34 17.01 21.05
N ARG A 175 10.33 17.04 21.93
CA ARG A 175 10.14 17.56 23.29
C ARG A 175 10.16 19.08 23.25
N ARG A 176 9.29 19.72 24.02
CA ARG A 176 9.28 21.19 24.16
C ARG A 176 10.48 21.67 24.98
N THR A 177 10.82 20.92 26.02
CA THR A 177 12.02 21.07 26.87
C THR A 177 12.45 19.69 27.38
N ASP A 178 13.69 19.55 27.87
CA ASP A 178 14.21 18.27 28.38
C ASP A 178 13.44 17.72 29.61
N ASN A 179 12.62 18.55 30.25
CA ASN A 179 11.85 18.24 31.46
C ASN A 179 10.33 18.19 31.22
N ASP A 180 9.86 18.29 29.98
CA ASP A 180 8.42 18.18 29.66
C ASP A 180 8.04 16.72 29.37
N ASP A 181 6.94 16.27 29.98
CA ASP A 181 6.30 14.98 29.70
C ASP A 181 5.38 15.05 28.47
N ASN A 182 5.07 16.27 27.99
CA ASN A 182 4.24 16.48 26.81
C ASN A 182 5.07 16.54 25.53
N TYR A 183 4.80 15.60 24.63
CA TYR A 183 5.35 15.57 23.28
C TYR A 183 4.51 16.47 22.35
N LEU A 184 5.19 17.33 21.61
CA LEU A 184 4.58 18.12 20.53
C LEU A 184 4.93 17.49 19.19
N PHE A 185 4.08 17.65 18.18
CA PHE A 185 4.52 17.34 16.82
C PHE A 185 5.65 18.27 16.39
N LYS A 186 6.60 17.74 15.63
CA LYS A 186 7.54 18.54 14.86
C LYS A 186 6.76 19.42 13.88
N PRO A 187 7.26 20.62 13.56
CA PRO A 187 6.69 21.42 12.47
C PRO A 187 6.69 20.60 11.18
N ILE A 188 5.57 20.60 10.48
CA ILE A 188 5.43 19.98 9.16
C ILE A 188 5.15 21.10 8.18
N ASP A 189 6.01 21.25 7.18
CA ASP A 189 5.88 22.29 6.17
C ASP A 189 4.84 21.87 5.13
N ASN A 190 4.89 20.61 4.68
CA ASN A 190 3.90 20.05 3.76
C ASN A 190 3.55 18.58 4.04
N ILE A 191 2.30 18.23 3.72
CA ILE A 191 1.80 16.86 3.82
C ILE A 191 1.20 16.45 2.47
N TYR A 192 1.78 15.41 1.88
CA TYR A 192 1.23 14.70 0.74
C TYR A 192 0.40 13.54 1.27
N ILE A 193 -0.91 13.74 1.31
CA ILE A 193 -1.85 12.88 2.05
C ILE A 193 -2.79 12.11 1.13
N ASP A 194 -3.09 10.86 1.46
CA ASP A 194 -4.17 10.09 0.85
C ASP A 194 -5.53 10.72 1.19
N MET A 195 -6.21 11.17 0.15
CA MET A 195 -7.51 11.85 0.20
C MET A 195 -8.64 10.99 -0.37
N THR A 196 -8.44 9.67 -0.52
CA THR A 196 -9.41 8.76 -1.15
C THR A 196 -10.81 8.89 -0.56
N PHE A 197 -10.91 9.10 0.76
CA PHE A 197 -12.17 9.28 1.49
C PHE A 197 -12.36 10.69 2.05
N PHE A 198 -11.62 11.69 1.58
CA PHE A 198 -11.80 13.08 2.02
C PHE A 198 -13.06 13.69 1.39
N ARG A 199 -14.22 13.23 1.87
CA ARG A 199 -15.55 13.63 1.44
C ARG A 199 -16.43 13.84 2.67
N PRO A 200 -17.20 14.94 2.75
CA PRO A 200 -17.96 15.29 3.95
C PRO A 200 -19.04 14.25 4.30
N GLU A 201 -19.48 13.43 3.34
CA GLU A 201 -20.48 12.36 3.56
C GLU A 201 -19.88 11.11 4.21
N ILE A 202 -18.55 10.95 4.19
CA ILE A 202 -17.82 9.79 4.70
C ILE A 202 -17.28 10.12 6.09
N LEU A 203 -18.17 10.08 7.10
CA LEU A 203 -17.81 10.43 8.48
C LEU A 203 -17.16 9.26 9.23
N HIS A 204 -17.70 8.06 9.07
CA HIS A 204 -17.23 6.88 9.79
C HIS A 204 -17.05 5.69 8.85
N ILE A 205 -15.84 5.14 8.83
CA ILE A 205 -15.54 3.84 8.22
C ILE A 205 -15.29 2.85 9.36
N PRO A 206 -16.03 1.73 9.44
CA PRO A 206 -15.85 0.76 10.52
C PRO A 206 -14.42 0.25 10.58
N THR A 207 -13.87 0.04 11.77
CA THR A 207 -12.49 -0.44 11.93
C THR A 207 -12.30 -1.81 11.28
N ARG A 208 -11.04 -2.21 11.05
CA ARG A 208 -10.78 -3.54 10.46
C ARG A 208 -11.29 -4.64 11.38
N GLU A 209 -11.10 -4.48 12.68
CA GLU A 209 -11.49 -5.45 13.69
C GLU A 209 -13.01 -5.65 13.66
N ILE A 210 -13.78 -4.57 13.68
CA ILE A 210 -15.25 -4.59 13.60
C ILE A 210 -15.72 -5.21 12.26
N SER A 211 -15.06 -4.86 11.15
CA SER A 211 -15.42 -5.39 9.83
C SER A 211 -15.15 -6.91 9.73
N CYS A 212 -14.00 -7.35 10.24
CA CYS A 212 -13.64 -8.76 10.31
C CYS A 212 -14.61 -9.53 11.20
N GLU A 213 -14.91 -9.01 12.40
CA GLU A 213 -15.84 -9.63 13.34
C GLU A 213 -17.23 -9.82 12.72
N ALA A 214 -17.77 -8.79 12.09
CA ALA A 214 -19.06 -8.87 11.41
C ALA A 214 -19.08 -9.96 10.33
N LEU A 215 -18.03 -10.01 9.49
CA LEU A 215 -17.90 -11.01 8.43
C LEU A 215 -17.78 -12.44 9.00
N ILE A 216 -16.98 -12.62 10.06
CA ILE A 216 -16.80 -13.91 10.73
C ILE A 216 -18.11 -14.40 11.36
N LEU A 217 -18.83 -13.52 12.08
CA LEU A 217 -20.13 -13.86 12.68
C LEU A 217 -21.13 -14.30 11.63
N TRP A 218 -21.19 -13.57 10.51
CA TRP A 218 -22.08 -13.88 9.40
C TRP A 218 -21.71 -15.20 8.72
N ILE A 219 -20.44 -15.42 8.37
CA ILE A 219 -19.97 -16.70 7.79
C ILE A 219 -20.27 -17.85 8.75
N ARG A 220 -19.95 -17.70 10.05
CA ARG A 220 -20.20 -18.75 11.06
C ARG A 220 -21.69 -19.13 11.14
N SER A 221 -22.59 -18.15 11.05
CA SER A 221 -24.04 -18.42 11.02
C SER A 221 -24.44 -19.31 9.83
N LEU A 222 -23.85 -19.06 8.65
CA LEU A 222 -24.13 -19.83 7.44
C LEU A 222 -23.46 -21.21 7.44
N LEU A 223 -22.27 -21.32 8.04
CA LEU A 223 -21.56 -22.60 8.19
C LEU A 223 -22.28 -23.56 9.16
N SER A 224 -23.14 -23.04 10.05
CA SER A 224 -23.92 -23.83 11.01
C SER A 224 -25.12 -24.55 10.37
N ASP A 225 -25.59 -24.08 9.21
CA ASP A 225 -26.54 -24.80 8.37
C ASP A 225 -25.81 -26.00 7.73
N LYS A 226 -26.43 -27.19 7.69
CA LYS A 226 -25.84 -28.42 7.12
C LYS A 226 -25.59 -28.35 5.61
N SER A 227 -25.81 -27.19 5.00
CA SER A 227 -25.58 -26.95 3.58
C SER A 227 -24.10 -26.83 3.22
N ASN A 228 -23.73 -27.32 2.04
CA ASN A 228 -22.39 -27.19 1.48
C ASN A 228 -22.17 -25.78 0.89
N VAL A 229 -22.22 -24.77 1.75
CA VAL A 229 -21.96 -23.37 1.39
C VAL A 229 -20.47 -23.12 1.23
N ASN A 230 -20.09 -22.46 0.14
CA ASN A 230 -18.71 -22.02 -0.09
C ASN A 230 -18.69 -20.51 -0.33
N PHE A 231 -17.62 -19.86 0.10
CA PHE A 231 -17.44 -18.42 0.05
C PHE A 231 -16.28 -18.06 -0.85
N HIS A 232 -16.49 -17.12 -1.76
CA HIS A 232 -15.43 -16.57 -2.61
C HIS A 232 -15.23 -15.08 -2.34
N PHE A 233 -14.03 -14.73 -1.86
CA PHE A 233 -13.61 -13.35 -1.60
C PHE A 233 -13.03 -12.74 -2.88
N LYS A 234 -13.79 -11.85 -3.50
CA LYS A 234 -13.33 -11.13 -4.69
C LYS A 234 -12.29 -10.07 -4.30
N GLN A 235 -11.08 -10.21 -4.83
CA GLN A 235 -9.97 -9.29 -4.62
C GLN A 235 -9.84 -8.32 -5.80
N SER A 236 -9.82 -7.02 -5.53
CA SER A 236 -9.53 -5.98 -6.54
C SER A 236 -8.04 -5.66 -6.66
N ALA A 237 -7.25 -5.95 -5.62
CA ALA A 237 -5.80 -5.80 -5.60
C ALA A 237 -5.08 -7.14 -5.36
N ARG A 238 -3.75 -7.16 -5.54
CA ARG A 238 -2.92 -8.34 -5.26
C ARG A 238 -2.63 -8.52 -3.76
N VAL A 239 -2.49 -7.41 -3.04
CA VAL A 239 -2.27 -7.36 -1.59
C VAL A 239 -3.26 -6.46 -0.87
N GLY A 240 -3.44 -6.64 0.45
CA GLY A 240 -4.32 -5.84 1.31
C GLY A 240 -5.46 -6.63 1.96
N TYR A 241 -5.56 -7.92 1.70
CA TYR A 241 -6.62 -8.82 2.23
C TYR A 241 -6.09 -9.82 3.26
N GLU A 242 -4.81 -9.81 3.54
CA GLU A 242 -4.14 -10.86 4.31
C GLU A 242 -4.62 -10.86 5.76
N GLN A 243 -4.94 -9.69 6.32
CA GLN A 243 -5.50 -9.58 7.66
C GLN A 243 -6.88 -10.25 7.80
N ILE A 244 -7.76 -10.14 6.78
CA ILE A 244 -9.05 -10.84 6.86
C ILE A 244 -8.88 -12.35 6.69
N PHE A 245 -7.96 -12.80 5.82
CA PHE A 245 -7.66 -14.24 5.70
C PHE A 245 -7.12 -14.81 6.99
N ARG A 246 -6.24 -14.06 7.67
CA ARG A 246 -5.74 -14.42 8.99
C ARG A 246 -6.85 -14.47 10.03
N ALA A 247 -7.69 -13.45 10.11
CA ALA A 247 -8.79 -13.38 11.08
C ALA A 247 -9.80 -14.53 10.88
N LEU A 248 -10.09 -14.90 9.62
CA LEU A 248 -10.92 -16.06 9.29
C LEU A 248 -10.27 -17.36 9.74
N TYR A 249 -8.96 -17.55 9.48
CA TYR A 249 -8.22 -18.73 9.91
C TYR A 249 -8.21 -18.88 11.42
N ASP A 250 -7.89 -17.81 12.16
CA ASP A 250 -7.85 -17.81 13.63
C ASP A 250 -9.24 -18.10 14.24
N SER A 251 -10.30 -17.58 13.62
CA SER A 251 -11.65 -17.63 14.18
C SER A 251 -12.48 -18.86 13.76
N LEU A 252 -12.14 -19.47 12.62
CA LEU A 252 -12.89 -20.58 12.03
C LEU A 252 -12.05 -21.86 11.91
N GLY A 253 -10.72 -21.79 12.07
CA GLY A 253 -9.81 -22.92 11.84
C GLY A 253 -9.71 -23.35 10.36
N MET A 254 -10.18 -22.50 9.44
CA MET A 254 -10.26 -22.79 8.01
C MET A 254 -9.24 -21.96 7.25
N ARG A 255 -8.39 -22.60 6.45
CA ARG A 255 -7.49 -21.90 5.52
C ARG A 255 -8.27 -21.32 4.34
N VAL A 256 -7.74 -20.29 3.70
CA VAL A 256 -8.32 -19.69 2.49
C VAL A 256 -7.63 -20.27 1.26
N HIS A 257 -8.41 -20.87 0.36
CA HIS A 257 -7.91 -21.42 -0.89
C HIS A 257 -7.49 -20.30 -1.86
N VAL A 258 -6.23 -20.33 -2.29
CA VAL A 258 -5.65 -19.44 -3.30
C VAL A 258 -4.94 -20.27 -4.38
N GLU A 259 -4.59 -19.63 -5.49
CA GLU A 259 -3.79 -20.31 -6.52
C GLU A 259 -2.34 -20.50 -6.07
N GLN A 260 -1.65 -21.47 -6.68
CA GLN A 260 -0.23 -21.73 -6.43
C GLN A 260 0.64 -20.47 -6.58
N SER A 261 0.40 -19.68 -7.63
CA SER A 261 1.15 -18.44 -7.90
C SER A 261 0.96 -17.37 -6.81
N GLN A 262 -0.24 -17.30 -6.22
CA GLN A 262 -0.53 -16.39 -5.11
C GLN A 262 0.03 -16.92 -3.79
N TYR A 263 -0.01 -18.23 -3.57
CA TYR A 263 0.62 -18.86 -2.41
C TYR A 263 2.14 -18.64 -2.39
N GLU A 264 2.80 -18.84 -3.53
CA GLU A 264 4.24 -18.61 -3.72
C GLU A 264 4.61 -17.13 -3.59
N PHE A 265 3.76 -16.23 -4.06
CA PHE A 265 3.97 -14.79 -3.91
C PHE A 265 4.11 -14.38 -2.45
N PHE A 266 3.41 -15.03 -1.52
CA PHE A 266 3.51 -14.76 -0.09
C PHE A 266 4.62 -15.56 0.62
N ALA A 267 5.55 -16.21 -0.08
CA ALA A 267 6.62 -17.02 0.53
C ALA A 267 7.49 -16.28 1.55
N CYS A 268 7.66 -14.96 1.39
CA CYS A 268 8.37 -14.12 2.36
C CYS A 268 7.56 -13.76 3.61
N LEU A 269 6.29 -14.14 3.68
CA LEU A 269 5.37 -13.83 4.78
C LEU A 269 4.72 -15.12 5.31
N PRO A 270 5.45 -15.94 6.10
CA PRO A 270 4.95 -17.21 6.60
C PRO A 270 3.64 -17.10 7.39
N ILE A 271 3.46 -16.00 8.14
CA ILE A 271 2.24 -15.71 8.91
C ILE A 271 0.98 -15.58 8.03
N ILE A 272 1.18 -15.25 6.76
CA ILE A 272 0.13 -15.19 5.74
C ILE A 272 0.02 -16.55 5.07
N GLN A 273 1.12 -17.20 4.69
CA GLN A 273 1.05 -18.53 4.06
C GLN A 273 0.33 -19.57 4.92
N GLU A 274 0.50 -19.54 6.24
CA GLU A 274 -0.14 -20.52 7.12
C GLU A 274 -1.67 -20.47 7.10
N CYS A 275 -2.27 -19.31 6.79
CA CYS A 275 -3.72 -19.15 6.63
C CYS A 275 -4.20 -19.47 5.22
N LEU A 276 -3.32 -19.84 4.29
CA LEU A 276 -3.62 -20.14 2.89
C LEU A 276 -3.47 -21.64 2.59
N THR A 277 -4.20 -22.12 1.59
CA THR A 277 -4.07 -23.48 1.05
C THR A 277 -4.17 -23.44 -0.47
N THR A 278 -3.50 -24.37 -1.15
CA THR A 278 -3.64 -24.59 -2.59
C THR A 278 -4.55 -25.76 -2.93
N ASP A 279 -5.04 -26.48 -1.91
CA ASP A 279 -6.05 -27.52 -2.06
C ASP A 279 -7.47 -26.91 -1.94
N PRO A 280 -8.23 -26.83 -3.05
CA PRO A 280 -9.57 -26.24 -3.04
C PRO A 280 -10.61 -27.09 -2.31
N ILE A 281 -10.36 -28.38 -2.05
CA ILE A 281 -11.32 -29.28 -1.38
C ILE A 281 -11.17 -29.20 0.14
N SER A 282 -9.98 -28.82 0.62
CA SER A 282 -9.66 -28.71 2.05
C SER A 282 -10.41 -27.58 2.80
N THR A 283 -11.15 -26.72 2.11
CA THR A 283 -11.79 -25.54 2.71
C THR A 283 -13.05 -25.12 1.97
N ARG A 284 -13.87 -24.31 2.64
CA ARG A 284 -15.04 -23.62 2.08
C ARG A 284 -14.77 -22.13 1.83
N LEU A 285 -13.56 -21.65 2.11
CA LEU A 285 -13.14 -20.27 1.95
C LEU A 285 -12.21 -20.16 0.75
N HIS A 286 -12.56 -19.37 -0.26
CA HIS A 286 -11.79 -19.24 -1.50
C HIS A 286 -11.47 -17.78 -1.80
N ALA A 287 -10.24 -17.51 -2.21
CA ALA A 287 -9.81 -16.24 -2.81
C ALA A 287 -9.06 -16.49 -4.14
N CYS A 288 -9.18 -17.69 -4.71
CA CYS A 288 -8.53 -18.07 -5.96
C CYS A 288 -9.01 -17.25 -7.17
N ARG A 289 -8.11 -17.08 -8.15
CA ARG A 289 -8.32 -16.26 -9.36
C ARG A 289 -7.81 -17.02 -10.60
N THR A 290 -8.59 -17.96 -11.12
CA THR A 290 -8.19 -18.76 -12.27
C THR A 290 -8.07 -17.92 -13.53
N ALA A 291 -6.86 -17.91 -14.10
CA ALA A 291 -6.49 -17.24 -15.35
C ALA A 291 -6.99 -18.00 -16.60
N SER A 292 -8.22 -18.54 -16.55
CA SER A 292 -8.76 -19.35 -17.66
C SER A 292 -9.44 -18.52 -18.77
N SER A 293 -9.49 -17.19 -18.66
CA SER A 293 -10.00 -16.28 -19.69
C SER A 293 -9.63 -14.82 -19.37
N ASN A 294 -9.98 -13.87 -20.25
CA ASN A 294 -9.86 -12.41 -20.04
C ASN A 294 -10.57 -11.90 -18.76
N TYR A 295 -11.26 -12.76 -18.01
CA TYR A 295 -11.87 -12.49 -16.72
C TYR A 295 -11.36 -13.50 -15.67
N THR A 296 -10.91 -12.99 -14.52
CA THR A 296 -10.55 -13.83 -13.37
C THR A 296 -11.80 -14.48 -12.78
N GLN A 297 -11.87 -15.81 -12.81
CA GLN A 297 -12.99 -16.57 -12.24
C GLN A 297 -12.54 -17.38 -11.01
N PRO A 298 -13.46 -17.78 -10.11
CA PRO A 298 -13.16 -18.75 -9.05
C PRO A 298 -12.89 -20.15 -9.61
N CYS A 299 -12.23 -20.99 -8.82
CA CYS A 299 -11.99 -22.39 -9.17
C CYS A 299 -13.30 -23.18 -9.37
N SER A 300 -13.20 -24.33 -10.04
CA SER A 300 -14.35 -25.21 -10.32
C SER A 300 -15.06 -25.70 -9.07
N ILE A 301 -14.33 -25.96 -7.97
CA ILE A 301 -14.91 -26.41 -6.70
C ILE A 301 -15.93 -25.39 -6.18
N PHE A 302 -15.57 -24.11 -6.13
CA PHE A 302 -16.50 -23.06 -5.75
C PHE A 302 -17.67 -22.94 -6.75
N ARG A 303 -17.38 -22.96 -8.06
CA ARG A 303 -18.40 -22.76 -9.10
C ARG A 303 -19.45 -23.88 -9.14
N ASN A 304 -19.09 -25.09 -8.73
CA ASN A 304 -19.96 -26.27 -8.78
C ASN A 304 -20.55 -26.64 -7.42
N CYS A 305 -20.32 -25.85 -6.37
CA CYS A 305 -20.89 -26.12 -5.05
C CYS A 305 -22.40 -25.79 -5.00
N ASP A 306 -23.11 -26.38 -4.04
CA ASP A 306 -24.57 -26.25 -3.93
C ASP A 306 -25.02 -24.80 -3.65
N LYS A 307 -24.26 -24.09 -2.82
CA LYS A 307 -24.54 -22.70 -2.40
C LYS A 307 -23.29 -21.83 -2.52
N PRO A 308 -22.97 -21.33 -3.73
CA PRO A 308 -21.84 -20.44 -3.93
C PRO A 308 -22.18 -19.02 -3.49
N ILE A 309 -21.38 -18.46 -2.59
CA ILE A 309 -21.55 -17.09 -2.10
C ILE A 309 -20.33 -16.26 -2.48
N ARG A 310 -20.55 -15.19 -3.26
CA ARG A 310 -19.49 -14.23 -3.60
C ARG A 310 -19.53 -13.06 -2.62
N ILE A 311 -18.37 -12.71 -2.07
CA ILE A 311 -18.18 -11.62 -1.13
C ILE A 311 -17.29 -10.58 -1.79
N LEU A 312 -17.83 -9.37 -1.95
CA LEU A 312 -17.04 -8.21 -2.33
C LEU A 312 -16.54 -7.53 -1.05
N LEU A 313 -15.22 -7.51 -0.86
CA LEU A 313 -14.58 -6.76 0.21
C LEU A 313 -14.50 -5.29 -0.20
N SER A 314 -15.62 -4.58 -0.11
CA SER A 314 -15.73 -3.15 -0.42
C SER A 314 -15.84 -2.30 0.85
N ILE A 315 -15.61 -1.01 0.67
CA ILE A 315 -15.70 -0.03 1.75
C ILE A 315 -17.16 0.35 1.93
N MET A 316 -17.58 0.35 3.18
CA MET A 316 -18.84 0.91 3.63
C MET A 316 -18.55 2.06 4.59
N TRP A 317 -19.35 3.10 4.51
CA TRP A 317 -19.27 4.25 5.40
C TRP A 317 -20.64 4.60 5.96
N PHE A 318 -20.61 5.27 7.09
CA PHE A 318 -21.79 5.59 7.89
C PHE A 318 -21.66 6.99 8.47
N THR A 319 -22.80 7.59 8.79
CA THR A 319 -22.85 8.89 9.48
C THR A 319 -22.49 8.78 10.96
N GLU A 320 -22.59 7.58 11.54
CA GLU A 320 -22.31 7.29 12.95
C GLU A 320 -21.45 6.03 13.09
N GLN A 321 -20.84 5.82 14.27
CA GLN A 321 -20.13 4.58 14.58
C GLN A 321 -21.11 3.39 14.63
N ILE A 322 -20.73 2.27 14.01
CA ILE A 322 -21.56 1.08 13.92
C ILE A 322 -20.87 -0.13 14.53
N ALA A 323 -21.59 -0.84 15.39
CA ALA A 323 -21.15 -2.10 15.99
C ALA A 323 -21.21 -3.28 14.99
N ALA A 324 -20.38 -4.30 15.20
CA ALA A 324 -20.28 -5.47 14.30
C ALA A 324 -21.64 -6.16 14.07
N SER A 325 -22.46 -6.33 15.13
CA SER A 325 -23.79 -6.95 15.03
C SER A 325 -24.75 -6.21 14.10
N LYS A 326 -24.62 -4.88 13.98
CA LYS A 326 -25.40 -4.06 13.05
C LYS A 326 -24.87 -4.15 11.63
N LEU A 327 -23.55 -4.29 11.44
CA LEU A 327 -22.93 -4.46 10.11
C LEU A 327 -23.35 -5.75 9.42
N VAL A 328 -23.59 -6.83 10.17
CA VAL A 328 -24.08 -8.10 9.61
C VAL A 328 -25.35 -7.91 8.79
N PHE A 329 -26.26 -7.02 9.21
CA PHE A 329 -27.47 -6.72 8.46
C PHE A 329 -27.17 -6.11 7.09
N PHE A 330 -26.15 -5.26 6.99
CA PHE A 330 -25.74 -4.66 5.72
C PHE A 330 -25.03 -5.67 4.80
N LEU A 331 -24.25 -6.60 5.36
CA LEU A 331 -23.61 -7.68 4.61
C LEU A 331 -24.65 -8.58 3.93
N LEU A 332 -25.80 -8.83 4.57
CA LEU A 332 -26.90 -9.61 3.99
C LEU A 332 -27.47 -8.99 2.71
N PHE A 333 -27.42 -7.66 2.56
CA PHE A 333 -27.89 -6.97 1.35
C PHE A 333 -26.87 -6.96 0.21
N ILE A 334 -25.58 -7.12 0.52
CA ILE A 334 -24.48 -7.13 -0.48
C ILE A 334 -24.35 -8.50 -1.16
N VAL A 335 -24.84 -9.56 -0.52
CA VAL A 335 -24.51 -10.95 -0.86
C VAL A 335 -25.49 -11.61 -1.86
N ILE A 336 -26.65 -11.01 -2.13
CA ILE A 336 -27.61 -11.57 -3.09
C ILE A 336 -27.33 -11.01 -4.49
N ILE A 337 -26.35 -11.57 -5.21
CA ILE A 337 -26.22 -11.42 -6.67
C ILE A 337 -25.93 -12.79 -7.31
#